data_AF-A0A9N8MQJ3-F1
#
_entry.id   AF-A0A9N8MQJ3-F1
#
_cell.length_a   1.000
_cell.length_b   1.000
_cell.length_c   1.000
_cell.angle_alpha   90.00
_cell.angle_beta   90.00
_cell.angle_gamma   90.00
#
_symmetry.space_group_name_H-M   'P 1'
#
loop_
_entity.id
_entity.type
_entity.pdbx_description
1 polymer ?
#
loop_
_entity_poly.entity_id
_entity_poly.type
_entity_poly.pdbx_seq_one_letter_code
_entity_poly.pdbx_strand_id
1 'polypeptide(L)' 'MSIYVVKTGEQFLSTGEDGDVGMAPEIENATSFLSYEEAEKAANEHADPGYEILAVCVTRLTRSPLLGAQ' A
#
# COMPACT_ATOMS: atom_id res chain seq x y z
N MET A 1 -4.89 1.65 11.98
CA MET A 1 -5.42 2.13 10.68
C MET A 1 -5.11 1.05 9.67
N SER A 2 -6.07 0.53 8.94
CA SER A 2 -5.77 -0.46 7.90
C SER A 2 -5.62 0.25 6.56
N ILE A 3 -4.62 -0.16 5.79
CA ILE A 3 -4.45 0.23 4.39
C ILE A 3 -4.50 -1.04 3.54
N TYR A 4 -4.87 -0.90 2.28
CA TYR A 4 -4.95 -2.00 1.33
C TYR A 4 -3.91 -1.78 0.25
N VAL A 5 -3.20 -2.84 -0.11
CA VAL A 5 -2.25 -2.84 -1.23
C VAL A 5 -2.63 -3.95 -2.20
N VAL A 6 -2.38 -3.72 -3.48
CA VAL A 6 -2.68 -4.70 -4.53
C VAL A 6 -1.39 -5.41 -4.90
N LYS A 7 -1.39 -6.74 -4.83
CA LYS A 7 -0.29 -7.61 -5.24
C LYS A 7 -0.69 -8.31 -6.54
N THR A 8 0.15 -8.24 -7.56
CA THR A 8 -0.02 -8.87 -8.86
C THR A 8 1.17 -9.76 -9.14
N GLY A 9 0.96 -11.09 -9.09
CA GLY A 9 2.06 -12.07 -9.16
C GLY A 9 3.06 -11.91 -8.01
N GLU A 10 4.27 -11.46 -8.32
CA GLU A 10 5.37 -11.22 -7.37
C GLU A 10 5.62 -9.73 -7.08
N GLN A 11 4.83 -8.84 -7.66
CA GLN A 11 4.98 -7.39 -7.55
C GLN A 11 3.72 -6.75 -6.97
N PHE A 12 3.79 -5.46 -6.68
CA PHE A 12 2.71 -4.66 -6.12
C PHE A 12 2.35 -3.52 -7.05
N LEU A 13 1.09 -3.13 -7.06
CA LEU A 13 0.64 -1.96 -7.78
C LEU A 13 1.25 -0.71 -7.13
N SER A 14 1.83 0.16 -7.95
CA SER A 14 2.40 1.44 -7.52
C SER A 14 1.85 2.55 -8.43
N THR A 15 1.60 3.72 -7.87
CA THR A 15 1.01 4.86 -8.55
C THR A 15 1.95 6.02 -8.34
N GLY A 16 2.49 6.54 -9.44
CA GLY A 16 3.36 7.69 -9.45
C GLY A 16 2.61 8.98 -9.11
N GLU A 17 3.39 10.04 -8.88
CA GLU A 17 2.89 11.36 -8.47
C GLU A 17 1.96 12.00 -9.52
N ASP A 18 2.15 11.65 -10.80
CA ASP A 18 1.33 12.08 -11.94
C ASP A 18 0.09 11.20 -12.19
N GLY A 19 -0.13 10.17 -11.37
CA GLY A 19 -1.22 9.20 -11.54
C GLY A 19 -0.89 8.06 -12.50
N ASP A 20 0.36 7.98 -12.99
CA ASP A 20 0.83 6.83 -13.76
C ASP A 20 0.86 5.57 -12.91
N VAL A 21 0.26 4.49 -13.39
CA VAL A 21 0.26 3.20 -12.69
C VAL A 21 1.40 2.33 -13.20
N GLY A 22 2.24 1.89 -12.27
CA GLY A 22 3.34 0.96 -12.49
C GLY A 22 3.32 -0.20 -11.48
N MET A 23 4.39 -0.99 -11.48
CA MET A 23 4.56 -2.10 -10.54
C MET A 23 5.86 -1.93 -9.75
N ALA A 24 5.79 -2.16 -8.45
CA ALA A 24 6.93 -2.17 -7.54
C ALA A 24 7.19 -3.59 -7.03
N PRO A 25 8.45 -4.04 -6.93
CA PRO A 25 8.76 -5.35 -6.34
C PRO A 25 8.51 -5.39 -4.82
N GLU A 26 8.54 -4.22 -4.16
CA GLU A 26 8.45 -4.09 -2.71
C GLU A 26 7.16 -3.40 -2.27
N ILE A 27 6.56 -3.90 -1.19
CA ILE A 27 5.32 -3.36 -0.61
C ILE A 27 5.46 -1.93 -0.10
N GLU A 28 6.68 -1.52 0.29
CA GLU A 28 6.96 -0.16 0.79
C GLU A 28 6.76 0.92 -0.29
N ASN A 29 6.89 0.52 -1.57
CA ASN A 29 6.68 1.39 -2.73
C ASN A 29 5.31 1.14 -3.39
N ALA A 30 4.47 0.30 -2.79
CA ALA A 30 3.13 0.03 -3.28
C ALA A 30 2.17 1.19 -2.97
N THR A 31 1.18 1.37 -3.83
CA THR A 31 0.08 2.29 -3.56
C THR A 31 -0.76 1.76 -2.42
N SER A 32 -0.87 2.56 -1.36
CA SER A 32 -1.75 2.27 -0.24
C SER A 32 -3.12 2.91 -0.45
N PHE A 33 -4.16 2.08 -0.51
CA PHE A 33 -5.54 2.51 -0.56
C PHE A 33 -6.15 2.51 0.84
N LEU A 34 -7.00 3.48 1.15
CA LEU A 34 -7.72 3.53 2.43
C LEU A 34 -8.97 2.65 2.42
N SER A 35 -9.47 2.33 1.23
CA SER A 35 -10.68 1.55 1.01
C SER A 35 -10.37 0.30 0.19
N TYR A 36 -10.98 -0.83 0.55
CA TYR A 36 -10.87 -2.07 -0.22
C TYR A 36 -11.41 -1.89 -1.65
N GLU A 37 -12.54 -1.19 -1.80
CA GLU A 37 -13.20 -0.95 -3.09
C GLU A 37 -12.31 -0.15 -4.06
N GLU A 38 -11.54 0.82 -3.55
CA GLU A 38 -10.57 1.57 -4.35
C GLU A 38 -9.40 0.69 -4.79
N ALA A 39 -8.89 -0.15 -3.88
CA ALA A 39 -7.85 -1.11 -4.21
C ALA A 39 -8.33 -2.12 -5.27
N GLU A 40 -9.57 -2.60 -5.13
CA GLU A 40 -10.19 -3.53 -6.08
C GLU A 40 -10.39 -2.89 -7.44
N LYS A 41 -10.86 -1.64 -7.50
CA LYS A 41 -10.98 -0.92 -8.77
C LYS A 41 -9.63 -0.77 -9.46
N ALA A 42 -8.60 -0.34 -8.73
CA ALA A 42 -7.25 -0.19 -9.28
C ALA A 42 -6.67 -1.53 -9.75
N ALA A 43 -6.93 -2.61 -9.01
CA ALA A 43 -6.51 -3.96 -9.39
C ALA A 43 -7.21 -4.43 -10.66
N ASN A 44 -8.53 -4.24 -10.79
CA ASN A 44 -9.26 -4.63 -11.99
C ASN A 44 -8.81 -3.84 -13.24
N GLU A 45 -8.37 -2.60 -13.07
CA GLU A 45 -7.98 -1.73 -14.18
C GLU A 45 -6.52 -1.97 -14.62
N HIS A 46 -5.63 -2.33 -13.69
CA HIS A 46 -4.18 -2.33 -13.94
C HIS A 46 -3.42 -3.59 -13.52
N ALA A 47 -3.99 -4.44 -12.66
CA ALA A 47 -3.34 -5.67 -12.21
C ALA A 47 -3.68 -6.86 -13.11
N ASP A 48 -2.80 -7.85 -13.13
CA ASP A 48 -3.04 -9.09 -13.86
C ASP A 48 -4.14 -9.92 -13.18
N PRO A 49 -4.87 -10.73 -13.97
CA PRO A 49 -5.83 -11.69 -13.42
C PRO A 49 -5.14 -12.64 -12.43
N GLY A 50 -5.71 -12.78 -11.24
CA GLY A 50 -5.10 -13.49 -10.12
C GLY A 50 -4.41 -12.58 -9.09
N TYR A 51 -4.64 -11.27 -9.15
CA TYR A 51 -4.21 -10.33 -8.13
C TYR A 51 -4.76 -10.68 -6.74
N GLU A 52 -4.04 -10.24 -5.71
CA GLU A 52 -4.41 -10.38 -4.31
C GLU A 52 -4.46 -9.00 -3.65
N ILE A 53 -5.51 -8.71 -2.89
CA ILE A 53 -5.61 -7.47 -2.12
C ILE A 53 -5.23 -7.77 -0.67
N LEU A 54 -4.15 -7.16 -0.19
CA LEU A 54 -3.62 -7.38 1.15
C LEU A 54 -4.00 -6.22 2.07
N ALA A 55 -4.59 -6.54 3.21
CA ALA A 55 -4.90 -5.58 4.27
C ALA A 55 -3.71 -5.47 5.23
N VAL A 56 -3.06 -4.30 5.26
CA VAL A 56 -1.93 -4.01 6.14
C VAL A 56 -2.42 -3.17 7.31
N CYS A 57 -2.28 -3.70 8.53
CA CYS A 57 -2.59 -2.95 9.74
C CYS A 57 -1.42 -2.04 10.14
N VAL A 58 -1.60 -0.73 9.96
CA VAL A 58 -0.62 0.29 10.34
C VAL A 58 -0.90 0.73 11.78
N THR A 59 0.09 0.51 12.64
CA THR A 59 0.11 1.02 14.01
C THR A 59 1.10 2.17 14.09
N ARG A 60 0.63 3.38 14.40
CA ARG A 60 1.52 4.52 14.64
C ARG A 60 2.20 4.34 15.99
N LEU A 61 3.49 4.06 15.99
CA LEU A 61 4.31 4.10 17.19
C LEU A 61 4.75 5.54 17.43
N THR A 62 4.08 6.24 18.34
CA THR A 62 4.59 7.53 18.83
C THR A 62 5.77 7.24 19.75
N ARG A 63 6.99 7.42 19.26
CA ARG A 63 8.17 7.44 20.13
C ARG A 63 8.12 8.76 20.89
N SER A 64 7.59 8.74 22.11
CA SER A 64 7.75 9.85 23.05
C SER A 64 9.25 10.15 23.16
N PRO A 65 9.74 11.37 22.91
CA PRO A 65 11.08 11.72 23.34
C PRO A 65 11.06 11.56 24.86
N LEU A 66 11.86 10.62 25.37
CA LEU A 66 12.07 10.50 26.81
C LEU A 66 12.58 11.86 27.26
N LEU A 67 11.75 12.61 28.00
CA LEU A 67 12.18 13.78 28.75
C LEU A 67 13.08 13.25 29.86
N GLY A 68 14.33 12.98 29.51
CA GLY A 68 15.37 12.47 30.38
C GLY A 68 16.44 13.52 30.54
N ALA A 69 16.26 14.35 31.56
CA ALA A 69 17.23 15.12 32.34
C ALA A 69 18.67 15.19 31.80
N GLN A 70 19.19 16.42 31.64
CA GLN A 70 20.36 16.94 32.39
C GLN A 70 20.22 18.45 32.58
#